data_AF-A0A971JWM7-F1
#
_entry.id   AF-A0A971JWM7-F1
#
_cell.length_a   1.000
_cell.length_b   1.000
_cell.length_c   1.000
_cell.angle_alpha   90.00
_cell.angle_beta   90.00
_cell.angle_gamma   90.00
#
_symmetry.space_group_name_H-M   'P 1'
#
loop_
_entity.id
_entity.type
_entity.pdbx_description
1 polymer ?
#
loop_
_entity_poly.entity_id
_entity_poly.type
_entity_poly.pdbx_seq_one_letter_code
_entity_poly.pdbx_strand_id
1 'polypeptide(L)'
;MSLYLRAPEAARRLGVSKPTLYAYVSRGLIERRAGPDGRSSLYAAEDVERLRSRARRAPSRPLPTIDVQIASAVTRLDDETVRYRGHDVTELARTATFEQAAELLWTGSLPTAPVRWPTPAADDVTAARAAVALAPDAAPLARLLTVSAVVGARHPDDDAPTAARRLIGVVADLDRAHRGSIADRLARSWRPGAPAVLRAAVDRALVLLADHELATSTLAVRAAASVRAPAPACLAAGLATVAGRLHGSAAAGTHALLVEAATS
;
A
#
# COMPACT_ATOMS: atom_id res chain seq x y z
N MET A 1 -27.67 46.95 3.72
CA MET A 1 -28.11 46.54 2.36
C MET A 1 -28.35 45.03 2.36
N SER A 2 -29.59 44.60 2.63
CA SER A 2 -29.96 43.17 2.57
C SER A 2 -30.33 42.82 1.13
N LEU A 3 -29.45 42.07 0.46
CA LEU A 3 -29.59 41.68 -0.95
C LEU A 3 -29.49 40.16 -1.04
N TYR A 4 -30.64 39.49 -1.06
CA TYR A 4 -30.69 38.05 -1.24
C TYR A 4 -30.05 37.63 -2.56
N LEU A 5 -29.36 36.48 -2.56
CA LEU A 5 -28.66 35.92 -3.72
C LEU A 5 -29.49 34.80 -4.34
N ARG A 6 -29.36 34.59 -5.66
CA ARG A 6 -29.88 33.38 -6.31
C ARG A 6 -28.97 32.18 -6.04
N ALA A 7 -29.50 30.96 -6.10
CA ALA A 7 -28.75 29.73 -5.82
C ALA A 7 -27.37 29.63 -6.52
N PRO A 8 -27.24 29.93 -7.84
CA PRO A 8 -25.94 29.86 -8.51
C PRO A 8 -24.93 30.86 -7.95
N GLU A 9 -25.39 32.03 -7.54
CA GLU A 9 -24.53 33.08 -7.01
C GLU A 9 -24.11 32.79 -5.56
N ALA A 10 -25.05 32.35 -4.72
CA ALA A 10 -24.76 31.92 -3.35
C ALA A 10 -23.75 30.76 -3.31
N ALA A 11 -23.92 29.76 -4.18
CA ALA A 11 -23.01 28.63 -4.30
C ALA A 11 -21.60 29.06 -4.73
N ARG A 12 -21.51 29.94 -5.75
CA ARG A 12 -20.22 30.50 -6.20
C ARG A 12 -19.54 31.32 -5.11
N ARG A 13 -20.27 32.16 -4.36
CA ARG A 13 -19.67 32.99 -3.28
C ARG A 13 -19.15 32.14 -2.12
N LEU A 14 -19.76 30.99 -1.85
CA LEU A 14 -19.29 30.02 -0.85
C LEU A 14 -18.17 29.10 -1.38
N GLY A 15 -17.98 29.01 -2.69
CA GLY A 15 -17.05 28.05 -3.31
C GLY A 15 -17.54 26.59 -3.21
N VAL A 16 -18.86 26.36 -3.17
CA VAL A 16 -19.46 25.02 -2.99
C VAL A 16 -20.47 24.68 -4.09
N SER A 17 -20.88 23.41 -4.14
CA SER A 17 -21.93 22.95 -5.05
C SER A 17 -23.35 23.38 -4.61
N LYS A 18 -24.32 23.39 -5.55
CA LYS A 18 -25.74 23.63 -5.22
C LYS A 18 -26.31 22.62 -4.20
N PRO A 19 -26.06 21.30 -4.31
CA PRO A 19 -26.45 20.35 -3.26
C PRO A 19 -25.90 20.71 -1.87
N THR A 20 -24.64 21.15 -1.79
CA THR A 20 -24.02 21.58 -0.53
C THR A 20 -24.69 22.83 0.03
N LEU A 21 -25.02 23.80 -0.83
CA LEU A 21 -25.80 24.98 -0.46
C LEU A 21 -27.17 24.58 0.13
N TYR A 22 -27.88 23.62 -0.47
CA TYR A 22 -29.16 23.15 0.05
C TYR A 22 -29.03 22.42 1.37
N ALA A 23 -27.94 21.69 1.57
CA ALA A 23 -27.63 21.06 2.85
C ALA A 23 -27.38 22.10 3.95
N TYR A 24 -26.80 23.27 3.64
CA TYR A 24 -26.68 24.37 4.60
C TYR A 24 -28.03 24.99 4.95
N VAL A 25 -28.94 25.13 3.99
CA VAL A 25 -30.33 25.57 4.26
C VAL A 25 -31.07 24.56 5.12
N SER A 26 -30.98 23.27 4.80
CA SER A 26 -31.63 22.20 5.58
C SER A 26 -31.15 22.14 7.03
N ARG A 27 -29.92 22.57 7.30
CA ARG A 27 -29.31 22.66 8.63
C ARG A 27 -29.57 24.01 9.32
N GLY A 28 -30.37 24.88 8.71
CA GLY A 28 -30.70 26.21 9.25
C GLY A 28 -29.54 27.21 9.25
N LEU A 29 -28.48 26.96 8.46
CA LEU A 29 -27.28 27.80 8.44
C LEU A 29 -27.40 28.98 7.47
N ILE A 30 -28.30 28.88 6.48
CA ILE A 30 -28.62 29.92 5.50
C ILE A 30 -30.14 30.03 5.41
N GLU A 31 -30.68 31.21 5.63
CA GLU A 31 -32.09 31.53 5.42
C GLU A 31 -32.42 31.49 3.92
N ARG A 32 -33.51 30.78 3.59
CA ARG A 32 -34.07 30.71 2.24
C ARG A 32 -35.43 31.38 2.19
N ARG A 33 -35.67 32.22 1.17
CA ARG A 33 -36.98 32.77 0.82
C ARG A 33 -37.38 32.39 -0.61
N ALA A 34 -38.69 32.32 -0.86
CA ALA A 34 -39.20 32.23 -2.23
C ALA A 34 -38.92 33.55 -2.96
N GLY A 35 -38.54 33.46 -4.24
CA GLY A 35 -38.35 34.62 -5.09
C GLY A 35 -39.69 35.25 -5.50
N PRO A 36 -39.67 36.48 -6.04
CA PRO A 36 -40.88 37.19 -6.49
C PRO A 36 -41.66 36.45 -7.59
N ASP A 37 -40.99 35.55 -8.31
CA ASP A 37 -41.54 34.70 -9.36
C ASP A 37 -42.18 33.40 -8.85
N GLY A 38 -42.14 33.15 -7.53
CA GLY A 38 -42.67 31.94 -6.87
C GLY A 38 -41.95 30.64 -7.23
N ARG A 39 -41.03 30.65 -8.20
CA ARG A 39 -40.33 29.47 -8.72
C ARG A 39 -38.85 29.47 -8.34
N SER A 40 -38.25 30.64 -8.12
CA SER A 40 -36.86 30.75 -7.70
C SER A 40 -36.73 30.76 -6.18
N SER A 41 -35.57 30.33 -5.68
CA SER A 41 -35.20 30.47 -4.26
C SER A 41 -34.10 31.50 -4.11
N LEU A 42 -34.26 32.33 -3.08
CA LEU A 42 -33.37 33.41 -2.70
C LEU A 42 -32.73 33.10 -1.34
N TYR A 43 -31.44 33.42 -1.21
CA TYR A 43 -30.61 33.03 -0.05
C TYR A 43 -30.03 34.28 0.60
N ALA A 44 -30.09 34.38 1.93
CA ALA A 44 -29.60 35.56 2.63
C ALA A 44 -28.08 35.74 2.41
N ALA A 45 -27.69 36.87 1.82
CA ALA A 45 -26.28 37.17 1.54
C ALA A 45 -25.43 37.26 2.81
N GLU A 46 -26.01 37.71 3.92
CA GLU A 46 -25.33 37.84 5.20
C GLU A 46 -24.97 36.48 5.79
N ASP A 47 -25.87 35.51 5.72
CA ASP A 47 -25.61 34.13 6.17
C ASP A 47 -24.52 33.46 5.31
N VAL A 48 -24.57 33.70 4.00
CA VAL A 48 -23.55 33.26 3.04
C VAL A 48 -22.18 33.85 3.41
N GLU A 49 -22.11 35.15 3.71
CA GLU A 49 -20.87 35.81 4.08
C GLU A 49 -20.36 35.37 5.47
N ARG A 50 -21.27 35.16 6.41
CA ARG A 50 -20.95 34.64 7.76
C ARG A 50 -20.38 33.22 7.69
N LEU A 51 -20.94 32.35 6.85
CA LEU A 51 -20.38 31.01 6.61
C LEU A 51 -19.03 31.07 5.91
N ARG A 52 -18.88 31.93 4.89
CA ARG A 52 -17.63 32.12 4.17
C ARG A 52 -16.51 32.62 5.09
N SER A 53 -16.80 33.57 5.96
CA SER A 53 -15.84 34.11 6.92
C SER A 53 -15.48 33.10 8.02
N ARG A 54 -16.42 32.26 8.46
CA ARG A 54 -16.13 31.11 9.35
C ARG A 54 -15.23 30.08 8.69
N ALA A 55 -15.48 29.72 7.43
CA ALA A 55 -14.65 28.79 6.68
C ALA A 55 -13.22 29.32 6.45
N ARG A 56 -13.06 30.64 6.25
CA ARG A 56 -11.75 31.29 6.14
C ARG A 56 -11.01 31.43 7.47
N ARG A 57 -11.74 31.57 8.59
CA ARG A 57 -11.16 31.72 9.93
C ARG A 57 -10.88 30.41 10.63
N ALA A 58 -11.50 29.31 10.23
CA ALA A 58 -11.06 27.99 10.63
C ALA A 58 -9.68 27.79 9.99
N PRO A 59 -8.58 27.79 10.75
CA PRO A 59 -7.33 27.28 10.21
C PRO A 59 -7.67 25.84 9.84
N SER A 60 -7.47 25.46 8.58
CA SER A 60 -7.22 24.06 8.27
C SER A 60 -5.97 23.74 9.07
N ARG A 61 -6.12 23.29 10.31
CA ARG A 61 -5.01 22.77 11.11
C ARG A 61 -4.41 21.71 10.19
N PRO A 62 -3.19 21.92 9.65
CA PRO A 62 -2.64 20.94 8.74
C PRO A 62 -2.70 19.62 9.49
N LEU A 63 -3.30 18.60 8.87
CA LEU A 63 -3.21 17.26 9.43
C LEU A 63 -1.72 17.04 9.67
N PRO A 64 -1.30 16.57 10.84
CA PRO A 64 0.11 16.33 11.10
C PRO A 64 0.62 15.36 10.01
N THR A 65 1.36 15.89 9.04
CA THR A 65 1.99 15.12 7.97
C THR A 65 3.42 14.86 8.38
N ILE A 66 3.87 13.62 8.19
CA ILE A 66 5.27 13.26 8.30
C ILE A 66 5.90 13.69 6.97
N ASP A 67 6.45 14.91 6.91
CA ASP A 67 7.15 15.42 5.73
C ASP A 67 8.61 14.95 5.79
N VAL A 68 8.94 13.94 4.98
CA VAL A 68 10.28 13.33 4.95
C VAL A 68 10.78 13.37 3.52
N GLN A 69 11.76 14.23 3.28
CA GLN A 69 12.44 14.30 1.99
C GLN A 69 13.58 13.30 1.95
N ILE A 70 13.45 12.30 1.09
CA ILE A 70 14.44 11.25 0.92
C ILE A 70 14.78 11.14 -0.57
N ALA A 71 16.03 11.44 -0.92
CA ALA A 71 16.53 11.15 -2.26
C ALA A 71 16.59 9.63 -2.50
N SER A 72 16.01 9.17 -3.60
CA SER A 72 16.03 7.77 -4.01
C SER A 72 16.18 7.67 -5.53
N ALA A 73 16.95 6.68 -5.97
CA ALA A 73 17.10 6.31 -7.37
C ALA A 73 16.59 4.87 -7.62
N VAL A 74 15.72 4.35 -6.75
CA VAL A 74 15.21 2.97 -6.80
C VAL A 74 13.95 2.90 -7.66
N THR A 75 12.91 3.63 -7.27
CA THR A 75 11.62 3.64 -7.97
C THR A 75 11.18 5.06 -8.21
N ARG A 76 10.66 5.32 -9.41
CA ARG A 76 9.96 6.55 -9.76
C ARG A 76 8.49 6.22 -9.98
N LEU A 77 7.63 6.90 -9.24
CA LEU A 77 6.18 6.82 -9.37
C LEU A 77 5.68 8.19 -9.84
N ASP A 78 5.06 8.22 -11.01
CA ASP A 78 4.33 9.38 -11.53
C ASP A 78 2.88 8.97 -11.84
N ASP A 79 2.01 9.93 -12.19
CA ASP A 79 0.57 9.68 -12.38
C ASP A 79 0.28 8.66 -13.50
N GLU A 80 1.24 8.42 -14.41
CA GLU A 80 1.06 7.59 -15.60
C GLU A 80 1.85 6.27 -15.54
N THR A 81 3.01 6.26 -14.86
CA THR A 81 3.98 5.18 -14.95
C THR A 81 4.70 4.89 -13.63
N VAL A 82 5.06 3.62 -13.46
CA VAL A 82 5.96 3.15 -12.40
C VAL A 82 7.22 2.62 -13.04
N ARG A 83 8.38 3.10 -12.59
CA ARG A 83 9.68 2.67 -13.12
C ARG A 83 10.62 2.20 -12.02
N TYR A 84 11.16 0.99 -12.17
CA TYR A 84 12.23 0.47 -11.31
C TYR A 84 13.58 0.71 -11.97
N ARG A 85 14.45 1.49 -11.33
CA ARG A 85 15.78 1.84 -11.84
C ARG A 85 15.76 2.35 -13.30
N GLY A 86 14.68 3.03 -13.70
CA GLY A 86 14.46 3.54 -15.05
C GLY A 86 13.74 2.58 -16.01
N HIS A 87 13.53 1.32 -15.64
CA HIS A 87 12.78 0.34 -16.43
C HIS A 87 11.28 0.40 -16.13
N ASP A 88 10.45 0.36 -17.16
CA ASP A 88 9.00 0.31 -17.01
C ASP A 88 8.57 -0.99 -16.31
N VAL A 89 7.78 -0.86 -15.23
CA VAL A 89 7.37 -2.00 -14.40
C VAL A 89 6.43 -2.95 -15.15
N THR A 90 5.61 -2.44 -16.08
CA THR A 90 4.72 -3.28 -16.89
C THR A 90 5.49 -4.10 -17.92
N GLU A 91 6.58 -3.56 -18.47
CA GLU A 91 7.50 -4.28 -19.33
C GLU A 91 8.30 -5.33 -18.55
N LEU A 92 8.86 -4.95 -17.39
CA LEU A 92 9.56 -5.88 -16.50
C LEU A 92 8.68 -7.07 -16.12
N ALA A 93 7.43 -6.83 -15.73
CA ALA A 93 6.50 -7.91 -15.37
C ALA A 93 6.19 -8.87 -16.54
N ARG A 94 6.45 -8.47 -17.79
CA ARG A 94 6.26 -9.35 -18.96
C ARG A 94 7.54 -10.10 -19.35
N THR A 95 8.70 -9.57 -19.02
CA THR A 95 9.99 -9.96 -19.63
C THR A 95 11.03 -10.47 -18.63
N ALA A 96 10.91 -10.13 -17.34
CA ALA A 96 11.83 -10.51 -16.28
C ALA A 96 11.12 -11.35 -15.22
N THR A 97 11.88 -12.23 -14.54
CA THR A 97 11.37 -12.94 -13.36
C THR A 97 11.38 -12.06 -12.12
N PHE A 98 10.64 -12.45 -11.09
CA PHE A 98 10.69 -11.77 -9.79
C PHE A 98 12.12 -11.67 -9.24
N GLU A 99 12.92 -12.74 -9.32
CA GLU A 99 14.30 -12.71 -8.85
C GLU A 99 15.13 -11.69 -9.63
N GLN A 100 15.00 -11.59 -10.96
CA GLN A 100 15.70 -10.58 -11.75
C GLN A 100 15.28 -9.15 -11.38
N ALA A 101 13.99 -8.91 -11.15
CA ALA A 101 13.49 -7.61 -10.72
C ALA A 101 14.02 -7.22 -9.33
N ALA A 102 14.09 -8.17 -8.39
CA ALA A 102 14.67 -7.95 -7.08
C ALA A 102 16.19 -7.66 -7.16
N GLU A 103 16.94 -8.41 -7.98
CA GLU A 103 18.37 -8.11 -8.22
C GLU A 103 18.56 -6.72 -8.85
N LEU A 104 17.71 -6.31 -9.80
CA LEU A 104 17.71 -4.96 -10.36
C LEU A 104 17.52 -3.90 -9.26
N LEU A 105 16.53 -4.09 -8.37
CA LEU A 105 16.25 -3.14 -7.30
C LEU A 105 17.44 -2.99 -6.35
N TRP A 106 18.07 -4.11 -5.95
CA TRP A 106 19.20 -4.11 -5.01
C TRP A 106 20.51 -3.61 -5.64
N THR A 107 20.84 -4.07 -6.85
CA THR A 107 22.15 -3.83 -7.46
C THR A 107 22.15 -2.67 -8.47
N GLY A 108 20.99 -2.25 -8.94
CA GLY A 108 20.83 -1.26 -10.02
C GLY A 108 21.07 -1.82 -11.42
N SER A 109 21.39 -3.11 -11.57
CA SER A 109 21.66 -3.75 -12.87
C SER A 109 20.72 -4.92 -13.10
N LEU A 110 20.05 -4.96 -14.25
CA LEU A 110 19.16 -6.05 -14.62
C LEU A 110 19.98 -7.27 -15.09
N PRO A 111 19.91 -8.43 -14.43
CA PRO A 111 20.64 -9.62 -14.86
C PRO A 111 20.13 -10.13 -16.21
N THR A 112 21.03 -10.38 -17.15
CA THR A 112 20.70 -10.93 -18.48
C THR A 112 20.45 -12.43 -18.46
N ALA A 113 21.04 -13.14 -17.50
CA ALA A 113 20.84 -14.56 -17.28
C ALA A 113 19.74 -14.81 -16.22
N PRO A 114 19.03 -15.95 -16.28
CA PRO A 114 18.10 -16.35 -15.24
C PRO A 114 18.76 -16.41 -13.86
N VAL A 115 18.16 -15.76 -12.87
CA VAL A 115 18.64 -15.76 -11.49
C VAL A 115 17.99 -16.92 -10.72
N ARG A 116 18.80 -17.64 -9.96
CA ARG A 116 18.31 -18.63 -9.00
C ARG A 116 18.79 -18.28 -7.61
N TRP A 117 17.85 -18.06 -6.71
CA TRP A 117 18.17 -17.87 -5.30
C TRP A 117 18.42 -19.20 -4.59
N PRO A 118 19.24 -19.21 -3.53
CA PRO A 118 19.47 -20.40 -2.71
C PRO A 118 18.17 -20.94 -2.11
N THR A 119 18.08 -22.26 -1.98
CA THR A 119 17.04 -22.90 -1.17
C THR A 119 17.29 -22.58 0.30
N PRO A 120 16.27 -22.22 1.09
CA PRO A 120 16.45 -21.98 2.52
C PRO A 120 16.92 -23.25 3.24
N ALA A 121 17.67 -23.07 4.33
CA ALA A 121 18.08 -24.18 5.17
C ALA A 121 16.84 -24.86 5.82
N ALA A 122 16.83 -26.19 5.88
CA ALA A 122 15.71 -26.95 6.43
C ALA A 122 15.42 -26.57 7.90
N ASP A 123 16.46 -26.27 8.67
CA ASP A 123 16.35 -25.84 10.06
C ASP A 123 15.67 -24.47 10.18
N ASP A 124 15.90 -23.55 9.25
CA ASP A 124 15.25 -22.23 9.25
C ASP A 124 13.74 -22.39 8.96
N VAL A 125 13.37 -23.25 8.01
CA VAL A 125 11.96 -23.56 7.71
C VAL A 125 11.30 -24.26 8.89
N THR A 126 11.99 -25.20 9.54
CA THR A 126 11.47 -25.93 10.71
C THR A 126 11.24 -24.98 11.89
N ALA A 127 12.19 -24.10 12.19
CA ALA A 127 12.05 -23.10 13.24
C ALA A 127 10.89 -22.12 12.95
N ALA A 128 10.78 -21.66 11.70
CA ALA A 128 9.69 -20.78 11.26
C ALA A 128 8.30 -21.43 11.42
N ARG A 129 8.16 -22.70 11.01
CA ARG A 129 6.92 -23.47 11.19
C ARG A 129 6.54 -23.61 12.67
N ALA A 130 7.51 -23.98 13.51
CA ALA A 130 7.29 -24.14 14.95
C ALA A 130 6.80 -22.83 15.58
N ALA A 131 7.40 -21.70 15.21
CA ALA A 131 7.01 -20.40 15.75
C ALA A 131 5.61 -19.96 15.30
N VAL A 132 5.27 -20.17 14.03
CA VAL A 132 3.93 -19.87 13.51
C VAL A 132 2.87 -20.76 14.16
N ALA A 133 3.18 -22.01 14.49
CA ALA A 133 2.27 -22.93 15.17
C ALA A 133 1.88 -22.48 16.59
N LEU A 134 2.62 -21.56 17.21
CA LEU A 134 2.26 -20.99 18.52
C LEU A 134 1.04 -20.07 18.46
N ALA A 135 0.69 -19.57 17.27
CA ALA A 135 -0.45 -18.70 17.05
C ALA A 135 -1.17 -19.10 15.74
N PRO A 136 -1.88 -20.24 15.73
CA PRO A 136 -2.49 -20.78 14.51
C PRO A 136 -3.51 -19.82 13.88
N ASP A 137 -4.18 -19.00 14.69
CA ASP A 137 -5.18 -18.03 14.26
C ASP A 137 -4.59 -16.65 13.89
N ALA A 138 -3.26 -16.51 13.91
CA ALA A 138 -2.61 -15.26 13.54
C ALA A 138 -2.89 -14.90 12.07
N ALA A 139 -3.21 -13.62 11.85
CA ALA A 139 -3.39 -13.09 10.50
C ALA A 139 -2.14 -13.33 9.63
N PRO A 140 -2.26 -13.50 8.29
CA PRO A 140 -1.14 -13.84 7.42
C PRO A 140 0.09 -12.93 7.57
N LEU A 141 -0.10 -11.61 7.63
CA LEU A 141 1.02 -10.66 7.81
C LEU A 141 1.67 -10.76 9.20
N ALA A 142 0.90 -11.11 10.23
CA ALA A 142 1.45 -11.36 11.56
C ALA A 142 2.32 -12.64 11.56
N ARG A 143 1.90 -13.69 10.83
CA ARG A 143 2.73 -14.89 10.63
C ARG A 143 4.06 -14.55 9.94
N LEU A 144 4.04 -13.69 8.92
CA LEU A 144 5.28 -13.24 8.25
C LEU A 144 6.21 -12.48 9.20
N LEU A 145 5.66 -11.63 10.07
CA LEU A 145 6.44 -10.94 11.10
C LEU A 145 7.08 -11.94 12.08
N THR A 146 6.35 -12.97 12.52
CA THR A 146 6.88 -14.05 13.36
C THR A 146 8.02 -14.79 12.66
N VAL A 147 7.85 -15.16 11.39
CA VAL A 147 8.91 -15.81 10.60
C VAL A 147 10.14 -14.91 10.50
N SER A 148 9.96 -13.62 10.19
CA SER A 148 11.06 -12.66 10.10
C SER A 148 11.84 -12.53 11.41
N ALA A 149 11.15 -12.50 12.56
CA ALA A 149 11.81 -12.42 13.85
C ALA A 149 12.66 -13.68 14.15
N VAL A 150 12.12 -14.86 13.89
CA VAL A 150 12.80 -16.14 14.16
C VAL A 150 13.96 -16.39 13.21
N VAL A 151 13.75 -16.19 11.90
CA VAL A 151 14.82 -16.34 10.91
C VAL A 151 15.89 -15.27 11.14
N GLY A 152 15.49 -14.03 11.42
CA GLY A 152 16.41 -12.93 11.70
C GLY A 152 17.29 -13.16 12.94
N ALA A 153 16.72 -13.71 14.01
CA ALA A 153 17.48 -14.04 15.22
C ALA A 153 18.54 -15.14 15.00
N ARG A 154 18.35 -16.01 14.00
CA ARG A 154 19.30 -17.06 13.63
C ARG A 154 20.42 -16.58 12.71
N HIS A 155 20.20 -15.45 12.03
CA HIS A 155 21.13 -14.87 11.06
C HIS A 155 21.26 -13.34 11.27
N PRO A 156 21.72 -12.90 12.46
CA PRO A 156 21.73 -11.48 12.82
C PRO A 156 22.68 -10.64 11.96
N ASP A 157 23.70 -11.28 11.39
CA ASP A 157 24.77 -10.64 10.61
C ASP A 157 24.51 -10.64 9.09
N ASP A 158 23.38 -11.19 8.63
CA ASP A 158 23.03 -11.17 7.21
C ASP A 158 22.90 -9.71 6.73
N ASP A 159 23.50 -9.41 5.58
CA ASP A 159 23.24 -8.15 4.88
C ASP A 159 21.79 -8.09 4.36
N ALA A 160 21.34 -6.91 3.93
CA ALA A 160 19.94 -6.72 3.56
C ALA A 160 19.47 -7.61 2.40
N PRO A 161 20.19 -7.74 1.27
CA PRO A 161 19.81 -8.67 0.21
C PRO A 161 19.81 -10.13 0.67
N THR A 162 20.77 -10.57 1.49
CA THR A 162 20.86 -11.95 1.99
C THR A 162 19.70 -12.27 2.93
N ALA A 163 19.45 -11.38 3.90
CA ALA A 163 18.32 -11.50 4.82
C ALA A 163 16.98 -11.55 4.07
N ALA A 164 16.80 -10.69 3.05
CA ALA A 164 15.60 -10.66 2.23
C ALA A 164 15.40 -11.96 1.43
N ARG A 165 16.43 -12.44 0.71
CA ARG A 165 16.35 -13.71 -0.05
C ARG A 165 16.02 -14.88 0.86
N ARG A 166 16.66 -14.94 2.04
CA ARG A 166 16.41 -15.98 3.05
C ARG A 166 14.96 -15.94 3.53
N LEU A 167 14.48 -14.77 3.96
CA LEU A 167 13.12 -14.60 4.45
C LEU A 167 12.09 -14.99 3.38
N ILE A 168 12.23 -14.49 2.16
CA ILE A 168 11.32 -14.79 1.04
C ILE A 168 11.35 -16.29 0.73
N GLY A 169 12.54 -16.92 0.72
CA GLY A 169 12.70 -18.36 0.51
C GLY A 169 12.01 -19.19 1.60
N VAL A 170 12.22 -18.86 2.88
CA VAL A 170 11.58 -19.54 4.02
C VAL A 170 10.07 -19.41 3.95
N VAL A 171 9.55 -18.22 3.64
CA VAL A 171 8.11 -17.98 3.49
C VAL A 171 7.53 -18.81 2.35
N ALA A 172 8.22 -18.91 1.21
CA ALA A 172 7.78 -19.70 0.06
C ALA A 172 7.70 -21.21 0.37
N ASP A 173 8.53 -21.70 1.28
CA ASP A 173 8.60 -23.12 1.68
C ASP A 173 7.89 -23.40 3.03
N LEU A 174 7.20 -22.40 3.60
CA LEU A 174 6.62 -22.48 4.95
C LEU A 174 5.57 -23.59 5.08
N ASP A 175 4.70 -23.78 4.09
CA ASP A 175 3.71 -24.87 4.13
C ASP A 175 4.27 -26.16 3.52
N ARG A 176 4.93 -26.05 2.35
CA ARG A 176 5.54 -27.19 1.66
C ARG A 176 6.72 -26.74 0.80
N ALA A 177 7.83 -27.46 0.94
CA ALA A 177 9.04 -27.21 0.17
C ALA A 177 8.84 -27.62 -1.30
N HIS A 178 9.19 -26.71 -2.21
CA HIS A 178 9.15 -26.96 -3.65
C HIS A 178 10.48 -26.54 -4.30
N ARG A 179 10.70 -26.96 -5.56
CA ARG A 179 11.85 -26.51 -6.37
C ARG A 179 11.38 -25.51 -7.43
N GLY A 180 12.25 -24.59 -7.81
CA GLY A 180 11.97 -23.60 -8.87
C GLY A 180 12.14 -22.16 -8.37
N SER A 181 11.58 -21.22 -9.12
CA SER A 181 11.51 -19.81 -8.71
C SER A 181 10.61 -19.63 -7.48
N ILE A 182 10.69 -18.46 -6.84
CA ILE A 182 9.78 -18.09 -5.76
C ILE A 182 8.31 -18.18 -6.21
N ALA A 183 7.99 -17.68 -7.40
CA ALA A 183 6.65 -17.75 -7.95
C ALA A 183 6.16 -19.20 -8.14
N ASP A 184 7.03 -20.08 -8.65
CA ASP A 184 6.72 -21.50 -8.81
C ASP A 184 6.43 -22.18 -7.47
N ARG A 185 7.25 -21.88 -6.45
CA ARG A 185 7.09 -22.45 -5.10
C ARG A 185 5.79 -22.00 -4.45
N LEU A 186 5.50 -20.69 -4.47
CA LEU A 186 4.28 -20.12 -3.92
C LEU A 186 3.03 -20.66 -4.61
N ALA A 187 3.00 -20.64 -5.95
CA ALA A 187 1.85 -21.10 -6.71
C ALA A 187 1.52 -22.58 -6.44
N ARG A 188 2.55 -23.45 -6.32
CA ARG A 188 2.36 -24.87 -6.00
C ARG A 188 1.96 -25.11 -4.54
N SER A 189 2.40 -24.23 -3.64
CA SER A 189 1.96 -24.25 -2.24
C SER A 189 0.46 -23.93 -2.13
N TRP A 190 0.00 -22.89 -2.83
CA TRP A 190 -1.40 -22.47 -2.81
C TRP A 190 -2.33 -23.41 -3.58
N ARG A 191 -1.84 -24.00 -4.68
CA ARG A 191 -2.60 -24.93 -5.50
C ARG A 191 -1.73 -26.10 -5.94
N PRO A 192 -1.93 -27.30 -5.36
CA PRO A 192 -1.32 -28.53 -5.88
C PRO A 192 -1.62 -28.69 -7.38
N GLY A 193 -0.59 -28.92 -8.19
CA GLY A 193 -0.73 -29.00 -9.65
C GLY A 193 -0.96 -27.66 -10.34
N ALA A 194 -0.55 -26.52 -9.74
CA ALA A 194 -0.70 -25.19 -10.32
C ALA A 194 -0.32 -25.12 -11.82
N PRO A 195 -1.23 -24.71 -12.71
CA PRO A 195 -0.97 -24.63 -14.14
C PRO A 195 0.06 -23.54 -14.45
N ALA A 196 0.72 -23.64 -15.60
CA ALA A 196 1.76 -22.69 -16.02
C ALA A 196 1.26 -21.23 -16.04
N VAL A 197 0.00 -21.00 -16.42
CA VAL A 197 -0.61 -19.67 -16.44
C VAL A 197 -0.69 -19.05 -15.04
N LEU A 198 -1.00 -19.83 -14.00
CA LEU A 198 -1.03 -19.34 -12.62
C LEU A 198 0.37 -19.02 -12.12
N ARG A 199 1.35 -19.90 -12.41
CA ARG A 199 2.76 -19.67 -12.03
C ARG A 199 3.30 -18.39 -12.64
N ALA A 200 3.03 -18.17 -13.93
CA ALA A 200 3.37 -16.92 -14.61
C ALA A 200 2.65 -15.72 -13.99
N ALA A 201 1.34 -15.81 -13.73
CA ALA A 201 0.59 -14.71 -13.12
C ALA A 201 1.11 -14.31 -11.74
N VAL A 202 1.50 -15.29 -10.91
CA VAL A 202 2.14 -15.04 -9.60
C VAL A 202 3.48 -14.34 -9.78
N ASP A 203 4.32 -14.78 -10.72
CA ASP A 203 5.60 -14.14 -10.99
C ASP A 203 5.44 -12.68 -11.42
N ARG A 204 4.52 -12.40 -12.34
CA ARG A 204 4.20 -11.02 -12.75
C ARG A 204 3.70 -10.17 -11.59
N ALA A 205 2.80 -10.71 -10.77
CA ALA A 205 2.27 -10.00 -9.62
C ALA A 205 3.38 -9.66 -8.61
N LEU A 206 4.32 -10.59 -8.37
CA LEU A 206 5.47 -10.34 -7.51
C LEU A 206 6.39 -9.24 -8.07
N VAL A 207 6.62 -9.21 -9.39
CA VAL A 207 7.37 -8.11 -10.04
C VAL A 207 6.64 -6.78 -9.84
N LEU A 208 5.34 -6.71 -10.12
CA LEU A 208 4.54 -5.48 -9.98
C LEU A 208 4.49 -4.94 -8.53
N LEU A 209 4.65 -5.82 -7.54
CA LEU A 209 4.59 -5.51 -6.12
C LEU A 209 5.96 -5.40 -5.46
N ALA A 210 7.05 -5.49 -6.23
CA ALA A 210 8.40 -5.58 -5.67
C ALA A 210 8.85 -4.31 -4.94
N ASP A 211 8.39 -3.13 -5.39
CA ASP A 211 8.61 -1.85 -4.71
C ASP A 211 7.52 -0.83 -5.06
N HIS A 212 7.27 0.11 -4.14
CA HIS A 212 6.31 1.21 -4.32
C HIS A 212 6.82 2.49 -3.64
N GLU A 213 8.03 2.91 -4.00
CA GLU A 213 8.66 4.15 -3.53
C GLU A 213 8.67 4.25 -1.98
N LEU A 214 8.34 5.41 -1.41
CA LEU A 214 8.30 5.65 0.03
C LEU A 214 6.94 5.26 0.65
N ALA A 215 6.47 4.06 0.33
CA ALA A 215 5.39 3.44 1.09
C ALA A 215 5.70 3.48 2.60
N THR A 216 4.67 3.57 3.46
CA THR A 216 4.85 3.72 4.92
C THR A 216 5.73 2.62 5.52
N SER A 217 5.65 1.39 5.01
CA SER A 217 6.53 0.28 5.40
C SER A 217 7.99 0.53 5.00
N THR A 218 8.25 1.06 3.80
CA THR A 218 9.59 1.43 3.34
C THR A 218 10.18 2.56 4.20
N LEU A 219 9.35 3.54 4.59
CA LEU A 219 9.76 4.59 5.52
C LEU A 219 10.13 4.02 6.90
N ALA A 220 9.36 3.06 7.42
CA ALA A 220 9.69 2.39 8.69
C ALA A 220 11.01 1.60 8.62
N VAL A 221 11.25 0.88 7.51
CA VAL A 221 12.53 0.21 7.24
C VAL A 221 13.68 1.22 7.26
N ARG A 222 13.53 2.36 6.57
CA ARG A 222 14.54 3.42 6.53
C ARG A 222 14.77 4.07 7.89
N ALA A 223 13.72 4.26 8.68
CA ALA A 223 13.83 4.81 10.03
C ALA A 223 14.65 3.85 10.93
N ALA A 224 14.36 2.56 10.91
CA ALA A 224 15.14 1.55 11.64
C ALA A 224 16.60 1.49 11.15
N ALA A 225 16.83 1.55 9.83
CA ALA A 225 18.16 1.56 9.27
C ALA A 225 18.97 2.81 9.66
N SER A 226 18.32 3.96 9.91
CA SER A 226 19.00 5.22 10.26
C SER A 226 19.74 5.16 11.60
N VAL A 227 19.33 4.26 12.50
CA VAL A 227 20.03 3.97 13.77
C VAL A 227 20.97 2.76 13.67
N ARG A 228 21.26 2.31 12.44
CA ARG A 228 22.10 1.12 12.14
C ARG A 228 21.55 -0.18 12.76
N ALA A 229 20.23 -0.32 12.83
CA ALA A 229 19.64 -1.60 13.19
C ALA A 229 20.08 -2.69 12.17
N PRO A 230 20.27 -3.94 12.61
CA PRO A 230 20.64 -5.03 11.71
C PRO A 230 19.55 -5.25 10.65
N ALA A 231 19.92 -5.77 9.48
CA ALA A 231 18.99 -5.87 8.35
C ALA A 231 17.72 -6.68 8.67
N PRO A 232 17.78 -7.83 9.38
CA PRO A 232 16.57 -8.54 9.77
C PRO A 232 15.62 -7.72 10.67
N ALA A 233 16.15 -6.87 11.55
CA ALA A 233 15.33 -5.99 12.39
C ALA A 233 14.68 -4.87 11.56
N CYS A 234 15.39 -4.35 10.55
CA CYS A 234 14.81 -3.40 9.60
C CYS A 234 13.65 -4.02 8.82
N LEU A 235 13.80 -5.27 8.34
CA LEU A 235 12.72 -6.01 7.68
C LEU A 235 11.51 -6.22 8.60
N ALA A 236 11.74 -6.57 9.86
CA ALA A 236 10.68 -6.72 10.86
C ALA A 236 9.91 -5.40 11.08
N ALA A 237 10.58 -4.24 11.09
CA ALA A 237 9.92 -2.94 11.21
C ALA A 237 9.00 -2.65 10.01
N GLY A 238 9.45 -2.99 8.80
CA GLY A 238 8.63 -2.91 7.58
C GLY A 238 7.40 -3.83 7.63
N LEU A 239 7.59 -5.08 8.06
CA LEU A 239 6.51 -6.07 8.20
C LEU A 239 5.49 -5.68 9.28
N ALA A 240 5.95 -5.15 10.42
CA ALA A 240 5.06 -4.64 11.46
C ALA A 240 4.20 -3.48 10.93
N THR A 241 4.77 -2.61 10.10
CA THR A 241 4.07 -1.47 9.50
C THR A 241 3.10 -1.90 8.40
N VAL A 242 3.49 -2.85 7.53
CA VAL A 242 2.65 -3.34 6.43
C VAL A 242 1.44 -4.14 6.94
N ALA A 243 1.52 -4.72 8.13
CA ALA A 243 0.38 -5.39 8.79
C ALA A 243 -0.80 -4.46 9.09
N GLY A 244 -0.63 -3.13 9.04
CA GLY A 244 -1.68 -2.15 9.27
C GLY A 244 -2.88 -2.29 8.31
N ARG A 245 -4.09 -2.04 8.84
CA ARG A 245 -5.37 -2.15 8.09
C ARG A 245 -5.45 -1.27 6.85
N LEU A 246 -4.83 -0.09 6.91
CA LEU A 246 -4.84 0.90 5.82
C LEU A 246 -3.63 0.76 4.89
N HIS A 247 -2.82 -0.29 5.06
CA HIS A 247 -1.66 -0.57 4.21
C HIS A 247 -1.77 -1.97 3.61
N GLY A 248 -0.94 -2.94 4.00
CA GLY A 248 -0.91 -4.28 3.39
C GLY A 248 -2.17 -5.12 3.59
N SER A 249 -3.00 -4.80 4.60
CA SER A 249 -4.27 -5.49 4.81
C SER A 249 -5.45 -4.88 4.02
N ALA A 250 -5.24 -3.80 3.28
CA ALA A 250 -6.32 -3.09 2.57
C ALA A 250 -6.98 -3.96 1.48
N ALA A 251 -6.20 -4.83 0.82
CA ALA A 251 -6.69 -5.71 -0.24
C ALA A 251 -7.77 -6.71 0.23
N ALA A 252 -7.80 -7.04 1.54
CA ALA A 252 -8.81 -7.94 2.11
C ALA A 252 -10.23 -7.38 1.97
N GLY A 253 -10.41 -6.07 2.10
CA GLY A 253 -11.70 -5.41 1.91
C GLY A 253 -12.19 -5.50 0.47
N THR A 254 -11.30 -5.28 -0.50
CA THR A 254 -11.61 -5.44 -1.93
C THR A 254 -11.96 -6.89 -2.26
N HIS A 255 -11.20 -7.86 -1.75
CA HIS A 255 -11.50 -9.27 -1.96
C HIS A 255 -12.87 -9.67 -1.39
N ALA A 256 -13.20 -9.22 -0.18
CA ALA A 256 -14.50 -9.49 0.43
C ALA A 256 -15.65 -8.94 -0.42
N LEU A 257 -15.52 -7.72 -0.94
CA LEU A 257 -16.50 -7.12 -1.84
C LEU A 257 -16.68 -7.94 -3.13
N LEU A 258 -15.58 -8.41 -3.73
CA LEU A 258 -15.63 -9.24 -4.94
C LEU A 258 -16.32 -10.59 -4.70
N VAL A 259 -16.08 -11.21 -3.55
CA VAL A 259 -16.74 -12.46 -3.17
C VAL A 259 -18.24 -12.24 -2.96
N GLU A 260 -18.62 -11.20 -2.22
CA GLU A 260 -20.03 -10.85 -1.97
C GLU A 260 -20.79 -10.62 -3.28
N ALA A 261 -20.19 -9.87 -4.21
CA ALA A 261 -20.77 -9.60 -5.53
C ALA A 261 -20.90 -10.84 -6.41
N ALA A 262 -20.04 -11.84 -6.24
CA ALA A 262 -20.13 -13.11 -6.98
C ALA A 262 -21.21 -14.06 -6.42
N THR A 263 -21.61 -13.86 -5.15
CA THR A 263 -22.63 -14.66 -4.47
C THR A 263 -24.03 -14.01 -4.46
N SER A 264 -24.15 -12.78 -4.95
CA SER A 264 -25.40 -12.01 -5.09
C SER A 264 -25.96 -12.13 -6.50
#